data_AF-E8T5G5-F1
#
_entry.id   AF-E8T5G5-F1
#
_cell.length_a   1.000
_cell.length_b   1.000
_cell.length_c   1.000
_cell.angle_alpha   90.00
_cell.angle_beta   90.00
_cell.angle_gamma   90.00
#
_symmetry.space_group_name_H-M   'P 1'
#
loop_
_entity.id
_entity.type
_entity.pdbx_description
1 polymer ?
#
loop_
_entity_poly.entity_id
_entity_poly.type
_entity_poly.pdbx_seq_one_letter_code
_entity_poly.pdbx_strand_id
1 'polypeptide(L)'
;MKKFITFFLLLHLFAPVAFGAPSEDVPVEARIAYKQVNGKVVEVVVIKTKSGKTYELYPGIAPSQIPRPSSSIPREKSEFLYLISGFLVGLLGAGVVAVWWLNRREKEGR
;
A
#
# COMPACT_ATOMS: atom_id res chain seq x y z
N MET A 1 6.90 35.95 2.08
CA MET A 1 5.92 34.90 1.71
C MET A 1 6.39 34.03 0.53
N LYS A 2 6.88 34.60 -0.59
CA LYS A 2 7.36 33.82 -1.76
C LYS A 2 8.42 32.74 -1.44
N LYS A 3 9.34 32.99 -0.50
CA LYS A 3 10.44 32.05 -0.16
C LYS A 3 10.00 30.75 0.53
N PHE A 4 8.89 30.78 1.27
CA PHE A 4 8.35 29.59 1.95
C PHE A 4 7.64 28.64 0.99
N ILE A 5 6.98 29.22 -0.02
CA ILE A 5 6.28 28.47 -1.06
C ILE A 5 7.29 27.70 -1.92
N THR A 6 8.40 28.34 -2.31
CA THR A 6 9.47 27.67 -3.06
C THR A 6 10.11 26.53 -2.28
N PHE A 7 10.28 26.71 -0.96
CA PHE A 7 10.84 25.67 -0.09
C PHE A 7 9.91 24.44 0.02
N PHE A 8 8.61 24.66 0.20
CA PHE A 8 7.63 23.56 0.26
C PHE A 8 7.48 22.82 -1.08
N LEU A 9 7.57 23.56 -2.20
CA LEU A 9 7.54 23.00 -3.55
C LEU A 9 8.79 22.17 -3.84
N LEU A 10 9.98 22.64 -3.43
CA LEU A 10 11.22 21.87 -3.52
C LEU A 10 11.17 20.62 -2.64
N LEU A 11 10.65 20.73 -1.41
CA LEU A 11 10.53 19.58 -0.53
C LEU A 11 9.62 18.50 -1.12
N HIS A 12 8.57 18.85 -1.87
CA HIS A 12 7.72 17.88 -2.57
C HIS A 12 8.34 17.29 -3.83
N LEU A 13 9.16 18.07 -4.56
CA LEU A 13 9.89 17.59 -5.73
C LEU A 13 11.06 16.67 -5.36
N PHE A 14 11.64 16.87 -4.17
CA PHE A 14 12.78 16.10 -3.67
C PHE A 14 12.45 15.14 -2.52
N ALA A 15 11.21 15.12 -2.01
CA ALA A 15 10.72 14.05 -1.16
C ALA A 15 10.71 12.79 -2.02
N PRO A 16 11.73 11.92 -1.89
CA PRO A 16 11.84 10.79 -2.76
C PRO A 16 10.61 9.95 -2.50
N VAL A 17 10.04 9.45 -3.59
CA VAL A 17 9.13 8.32 -3.60
C VAL A 17 9.86 7.16 -2.91
N ALA A 18 9.80 7.13 -1.58
CA ALA A 18 10.32 6.08 -0.72
C ALA A 18 9.30 4.95 -0.56
N PHE A 19 8.27 4.93 -1.42
CA PHE A 19 7.52 3.72 -1.70
C PHE A 19 8.38 2.90 -2.64
N GLY A 20 9.35 2.19 -2.06
CA GLY A 20 10.05 1.12 -2.74
C GLY A 20 9.02 0.26 -3.45
N ALA A 21 9.19 0.09 -4.76
CA ALA A 21 8.38 -0.84 -5.53
C ALA A 21 8.35 -2.17 -4.76
N PRO A 22 7.18 -2.80 -4.55
CA PRO A 22 7.13 -4.10 -3.91
C PRO A 22 8.04 -5.01 -4.71
N SER A 23 9.16 -5.43 -4.12
CA SER A 23 10.05 -6.37 -4.78
C SER A 23 9.23 -7.60 -5.08
N GLU A 24 9.04 -7.92 -6.37
CA GLU A 24 8.31 -9.12 -6.76
C GLU A 24 8.96 -10.31 -6.08
N ASP A 25 8.15 -11.04 -5.30
CA ASP A 25 8.61 -12.11 -4.42
C ASP A 25 8.82 -13.37 -5.28
N VAL A 26 9.93 -13.40 -6.02
CA VAL A 26 10.22 -14.44 -7.02
C VAL A 26 10.54 -15.78 -6.32
N PRO A 27 10.02 -16.93 -6.81
CA PRO A 27 10.39 -18.25 -6.33
C PRO A 27 11.88 -18.56 -6.61
N VAL A 28 12.60 -19.05 -5.60
CA VAL A 28 14.02 -19.41 -5.67
C VAL A 28 14.23 -20.92 -5.58
N GLU A 29 13.40 -21.60 -4.80
CA GLU A 29 13.49 -23.05 -4.61
C GLU A 29 12.09 -23.65 -4.59
N ALA A 30 11.90 -24.80 -5.24
CA ALA A 30 10.69 -25.58 -5.17
C ALA A 30 11.06 -27.03 -4.86
N ARG A 31 10.43 -27.60 -3.83
CA ARG A 31 10.65 -29.00 -3.44
C ARG A 31 9.32 -29.68 -3.16
N ILE A 32 9.26 -30.97 -3.43
CA ILE A 32 8.12 -31.81 -3.09
C ILE A 32 8.36 -32.37 -1.69
N ALA A 33 7.40 -32.19 -0.80
CA ALA A 33 7.38 -32.74 0.54
C ALA A 33 6.09 -33.52 0.77
N TYR A 34 6.16 -34.61 1.51
CA TYR A 34 4.97 -35.38 1.90
C TYR A 34 4.60 -35.03 3.33
N LYS A 35 3.36 -34.56 3.55
CA LYS A 35 2.85 -34.22 4.87
C LYS A 35 1.64 -35.07 5.23
N GLN A 36 1.50 -35.39 6.51
CA GLN A 36 0.32 -36.05 7.03
C GLN A 36 -0.73 -35.01 7.40
N VAL A 37 -1.87 -35.01 6.71
CA VAL A 37 -3.00 -34.11 6.95
C VAL A 37 -4.25 -34.97 7.14
N ASN A 38 -4.93 -34.84 8.28
CA ASN A 38 -6.13 -35.63 8.62
C ASN A 38 -5.95 -37.15 8.45
N GLY A 39 -4.78 -37.67 8.84
CA GLY A 39 -4.46 -39.10 8.76
C GLY A 39 -4.09 -39.62 7.36
N LYS A 40 -4.05 -38.76 6.33
CA LYS A 40 -3.63 -39.13 4.97
C LYS A 40 -2.30 -38.48 4.62
N VAL A 41 -1.45 -39.18 3.88
CA VAL A 41 -0.21 -38.62 3.32
C VAL A 41 -0.58 -37.85 2.05
N VAL A 42 -0.24 -36.56 2.03
CA VAL A 42 -0.53 -35.65 0.93
C VAL A 42 0.79 -35.09 0.41
N GLU A 43 0.92 -35.05 -0.92
CA GLU A 43 2.02 -34.36 -1.60
C GLU A 43 1.83 -32.85 -1.50
N VAL A 44 2.88 -32.14 -1.08
CA VAL A 44 2.91 -30.69 -0.89
C VAL A 44 4.11 -30.14 -1.63
N VAL A 45 3.88 -29.20 -2.55
CA VAL A 45 4.94 -28.46 -3.22
C VAL A 45 5.27 -27.25 -2.37
N VAL A 46 6.46 -27.25 -1.78
CA VAL A 46 6.97 -26.18 -0.93
C VAL A 46 7.83 -25.25 -1.77
N ILE A 47 7.39 -24.00 -1.93
CA ILE A 47 8.09 -22.96 -2.69
C ILE A 47 8.70 -21.96 -1.72
N LYS A 48 10.02 -21.76 -1.80
CA LYS A 48 10.74 -20.72 -1.05
C LYS A 48 11.00 -19.53 -1.97
N THR A 49 10.60 -18.34 -1.57
CA THR A 49 10.87 -17.11 -2.33
C THR A 49 12.15 -16.43 -1.91
N LYS A 50 12.59 -15.47 -2.71
CA LYS A 50 13.79 -14.67 -2.47
C LYS A 50 13.75 -13.88 -1.16
N SER A 51 12.56 -13.49 -0.69
CA SER A 51 12.39 -12.88 0.63
C SER A 51 12.51 -13.87 1.81
N GLY A 52 12.66 -15.16 1.54
CA GLY A 52 12.71 -16.21 2.56
C GLY A 52 11.34 -16.74 2.99
N LYS A 53 10.24 -16.23 2.42
CA LYS A 53 8.90 -16.79 2.66
C LYS A 53 8.79 -18.17 2.03
N THR A 54 7.99 -19.02 2.67
CA THR A 54 7.72 -20.37 2.21
C THR A 54 6.22 -20.53 1.97
N TYR A 55 5.84 -21.01 0.80
CA TYR A 55 4.46 -21.27 0.39
C TYR A 55 4.26 -22.77 0.20
N GLU A 56 3.11 -23.28 0.62
CA GLU A 56 2.75 -24.68 0.48
C GLU A 56 1.59 -24.82 -0.49
N LEU A 57 1.84 -25.48 -1.62
CA LEU A 57 0.86 -25.76 -2.64
C LEU A 57 0.48 -27.23 -2.57
N TYR A 58 -0.81 -27.51 -2.62
CA TYR A 58 -1.35 -28.85 -2.49
C TYR A 58 -1.96 -29.27 -3.83
N PRO A 59 -1.20 -29.99 -4.69
CA PRO A 59 -1.62 -30.29 -6.07
C PRO A 59 -2.90 -31.15 -6.21
N GLY A 60 -3.39 -31.76 -5.13
CA GLY A 60 -4.65 -32.52 -5.11
C GLY A 60 -5.88 -31.75 -4.62
N ILE A 61 -5.74 -30.45 -4.32
CA ILE A 61 -6.82 -29.63 -3.75
C ILE A 61 -7.53 -28.89 -4.90
N ALA A 62 -8.85 -29.09 -5.04
CA ALA A 62 -9.64 -28.39 -6.05
C ALA A 62 -9.47 -26.87 -5.90
N PRO A 63 -9.53 -26.05 -6.98
CA PRO A 63 -9.34 -24.60 -6.90
C PRO A 63 -10.24 -23.90 -5.87
N SER A 64 -11.38 -24.50 -5.52
CA SER A 64 -12.33 -24.04 -4.48
C SER A 64 -11.83 -24.22 -3.04
N GLN A 65 -10.86 -25.09 -2.82
CA GLN A 65 -10.28 -25.42 -1.52
C GLN A 65 -8.90 -24.77 -1.31
N ILE A 66 -8.35 -24.07 -2.32
CA ILE A 66 -7.15 -23.25 -2.16
C ILE A 66 -7.53 -22.06 -1.25
N PRO A 67 -6.89 -21.90 -0.08
CA PRO A 67 -7.17 -20.75 0.78
C PRO A 67 -6.81 -19.49 0.01
N ARG A 68 -7.84 -18.72 -0.39
CA ARG A 68 -7.63 -17.41 -1.00
C ARG A 68 -6.97 -16.51 0.05
N PRO A 69 -5.88 -15.81 -0.28
CA PRO A 69 -5.34 -14.82 0.63
C PRO A 69 -6.45 -13.83 0.95
N SER A 70 -6.80 -13.69 2.24
CA SER A 70 -7.76 -12.70 2.69
C SER A 70 -7.15 -11.32 2.46
N SER A 71 -7.38 -10.73 1.30
CA SER A 71 -6.98 -9.36 0.97
C SER A 71 -7.91 -8.37 1.69
N SER A 72 -8.04 -8.50 3.01
CA SER A 72 -8.62 -7.47 3.85
C SER A 72 -7.47 -6.58 4.31
N ILE A 73 -7.45 -5.33 3.84
CA ILE A 73 -6.59 -4.31 4.45
C ILE A 73 -6.94 -4.29 5.95
N PRO A 74 -5.96 -4.46 6.86
CA PRO A 74 -6.21 -4.42 8.29
C PRO A 74 -7.01 -3.15 8.62
N ARG A 75 -8.09 -3.28 9.39
CA ARG A 75 -9.03 -2.17 9.68
C ARG A 75 -8.30 -0.91 10.17
N GLU A 76 -7.28 -1.10 10.99
CA GLU A 76 -6.40 -0.04 11.50
C GLU A 76 -5.67 0.74 10.39
N LYS A 77 -5.20 0.05 9.34
CA LYS A 77 -4.60 0.70 8.16
C LYS A 77 -5.64 1.41 7.29
N SER A 78 -6.87 0.90 7.23
CA SER A 78 -7.95 1.54 6.48
C SER A 78 -8.39 2.85 7.13
N GLU A 79 -8.50 2.89 8.47
CA GLU A 79 -8.85 4.10 9.22
C GLU A 79 -7.80 5.21 9.05
N PHE A 80 -6.51 4.83 9.06
CA PHE A 80 -5.42 5.77 8.79
C PHE A 80 -5.48 6.36 7.37
N LEU A 81 -5.79 5.54 6.36
CA LEU A 81 -5.97 6.01 4.98
C LEU A 81 -7.16 6.98 4.85
N TYR A 82 -8.27 6.70 5.54
CA TYR A 82 -9.43 7.60 5.56
C TYR A 82 -9.09 8.94 6.21
N LEU A 83 -8.39 8.93 7.35
CA LEU A 83 -7.93 10.15 8.03
C LEU A 83 -7.03 11.01 7.15
N ILE A 84 -6.04 10.41 6.48
CA ILE A 84 -5.16 11.12 5.55
C ILE A 84 -5.97 11.71 4.39
N SER A 85 -6.88 10.92 3.81
CA SER A 85 -7.69 11.39 2.68
C SER A 85 -8.56 12.59 3.07
N GLY A 86 -9.20 12.54 4.24
CA GLY A 86 -10.01 13.65 4.76
C GLY A 86 -9.18 14.89 5.04
N PHE A 87 -7.98 14.72 5.61
CA PHE A 87 -7.06 15.84 5.87
C PHE A 87 -6.59 16.52 4.57
N LEU A 88 -6.23 15.75 3.54
CA LEU A 88 -5.83 16.29 2.24
C LEU A 88 -6.97 17.05 1.55
N VAL A 89 -8.19 16.51 1.56
CA VAL A 89 -9.37 17.19 1.02
C VAL A 89 -9.68 18.47 1.79
N GLY A 90 -9.56 18.43 3.13
CA GLY A 90 -9.72 19.61 3.98
C GLY A 90 -8.70 20.71 3.68
N LEU A 91 -7.43 20.35 3.47
CA LEU A 91 -6.38 21.30 3.08
C LEU A 91 -6.65 21.95 1.71
N LEU A 92 -7.14 21.17 0.73
CA LEU A 92 -7.54 21.72 -0.57
C LEU A 92 -8.69 22.71 -0.43
N GLY A 93 -9.71 22.37 0.37
CA GLY A 93 -10.83 23.29 0.65
C GLY A 93 -10.38 24.58 1.33
N ALA A 94 -9.54 24.49 2.35
CA ALA A 94 -8.98 25.66 3.04
C ALA A 94 -8.11 26.52 2.11
N GLY A 95 -7.33 25.89 1.22
CA GLY A 95 -6.51 26.56 0.20
C GLY A 95 -7.36 27.36 -0.79
N VAL A 96 -8.45 26.79 -1.30
CA VAL A 96 -9.37 27.48 -2.22
C VAL A 96 -10.02 28.70 -1.55
N VAL A 97 -10.45 28.57 -0.30
CA VAL A 97 -11.04 29.68 0.47
C VAL A 97 -10.01 30.79 0.73
N ALA A 98 -8.78 30.42 1.09
CA ALA A 98 -7.70 31.39 1.29
C ALA A 98 -7.34 32.15 0.00
N VAL A 99 -7.25 31.44 -1.13
CA VAL A 99 -6.99 32.06 -2.46
C VAL A 99 -8.14 32.98 -2.86
N TRP A 100 -9.39 32.55 -2.68
CA TRP A 100 -10.55 33.39 -2.95
C TRP A 100 -10.56 34.65 -2.09
N TRP A 101 -10.26 34.53 -0.80
CA TRP A 101 -10.21 35.68 0.13
C TRP A 101 -9.08 36.66 -0.23
N LEU A 102 -7.91 36.17 -0.61
CA LEU A 102 -6.79 37.02 -1.06
C LEU A 102 -7.14 37.77 -2.35
N ASN A 103 -7.68 37.08 -3.36
CA ASN A 103 -8.11 37.70 -4.61
C ASN A 103 -9.22 38.75 -4.40
N ARG A 104 -10.09 38.54 -3.40
CA ARG A 104 -11.12 39.51 -3.04
C ARG A 104 -10.53 40.78 -2.46
N ARG A 105 -9.55 40.68 -1.55
CA ARG A 105 -8.90 41.86 -0.95
C ARG A 105 -8.12 42.69 -1.96
N GLU A 106 -7.48 42.03 -2.93
CA GLU A 106 -6.76 42.69 -4.02
C GLU A 106 -7.72 43.49 -4.92
N LYS A 107 -8.92 42.96 -5.21
CA LYS A 107 -9.97 43.66 -5.96
C LYS A 107 -10.63 44.81 -5.18
N GLU A 108 -10.67 44.71 -3.85
CA GLU A 108 -11.22 45.75 -2.96
C GLU A 108 -10.19 46.83 -2.58
N GLY A 109 -8.96 46.77 -3.10
CA GLY A 109 -7.97 47.86 -3.01
C GLY A 109 -7.46 48.16 -1.59
N ARG A 110 -7.18 47.12 -0.79
CA ARG A 110 -6.44 47.25 0.49
C ARG A 110 -5.09 46.56 0.47
#